data_AF-A0A9D8L682-F1
#
_entry.id   AF-A0A9D8L682-F1
#
_cell.length_a   1.000
_cell.length_b   1.000
_cell.length_c   1.000
_cell.angle_alpha   90.00
_cell.angle_beta   90.00
_cell.angle_gamma   90.00
#
_symmetry.space_group_name_H-M   'P 1'
#
loop_
_entity.id
_entity.type
_entity.pdbx_description
1 polymer ?
#
loop_
_entity_poly.entity_id
_entity_poly.type
_entity_poly.pdbx_seq_one_letter_code
_entity_poly.pdbx_strand_id
1 'polypeptide(L)'
;ALEPGDPMGVDPAKDDLSFFPLLYWPIDPSAPLPTSATMARVDAYMRQGGSVLFDTRDQLERSTNAGNFSGTPAAEYLRQMLSSLDIPPLEPVPADHVLTKAFYLLNEFPGRYTGGPLWVETTQNDAAHADRPANAGDGVSTILITENDFASAWAMDRDGRFIYPTVPTDPVQREMAFRTGVNIVMYTLTGNYKADQVHVPALLERLGQ
;
A
#
# COMPACT_ATOMS: atom_id res chain seq x y z
N ALA A 1 1.73 18.22 -14.32
CA ALA A 1 0.77 17.95 -13.24
C ALA A 1 0.33 16.50 -13.36
N LEU A 2 0.10 15.81 -12.25
CA LEU A 2 -0.53 14.49 -12.27
C LEU A 2 -2.05 14.69 -12.38
N GLU A 3 -2.67 14.14 -13.41
CA GLU A 3 -4.12 14.14 -13.60
C GLU A 3 -4.59 12.67 -13.63
N PRO A 4 -4.97 12.09 -12.47
CA PRO A 4 -5.47 10.72 -12.44
C PRO A 4 -6.83 10.65 -13.14
N GLY A 5 -7.05 9.58 -13.91
CA GLY A 5 -8.37 9.24 -14.44
C GLY A 5 -9.27 8.59 -13.39
N ASP A 6 -10.48 8.22 -13.81
CA ASP A 6 -11.39 7.42 -12.97
C ASP A 6 -10.76 6.06 -12.61
N PRO A 7 -11.05 5.51 -11.42
CA PRO A 7 -10.58 4.19 -11.05
C PRO A 7 -11.11 3.14 -12.04
N MET A 8 -10.23 2.24 -12.47
CA MET A 8 -10.58 1.19 -13.41
C MET A 8 -10.69 -0.15 -12.68
N GLY A 9 -11.78 -0.88 -12.93
CA GLY A 9 -11.89 -2.26 -12.48
C GLY A 9 -10.92 -3.16 -13.24
N VAL A 10 -10.21 -4.03 -12.53
CA VAL A 10 -9.18 -4.92 -13.08
C VAL A 10 -9.49 -6.36 -12.68
N ASP A 11 -9.51 -7.26 -13.66
CA ASP A 11 -9.49 -8.71 -13.46
C ASP A 11 -8.04 -9.22 -13.56
N PRO A 12 -7.38 -9.53 -12.43
CA PRO A 12 -5.97 -9.94 -12.43
C PRO A 12 -5.73 -11.27 -13.15
N ALA A 13 -6.77 -12.06 -13.43
CA ALA A 13 -6.65 -13.29 -14.19
C ALA A 13 -6.57 -13.05 -15.71
N LYS A 14 -7.04 -11.90 -16.21
CA LYS A 14 -7.20 -11.62 -17.65
C LYS A 14 -6.45 -10.38 -18.11
N ASP A 15 -6.57 -9.30 -17.34
CA ASP A 15 -6.11 -7.98 -17.77
C ASP A 15 -4.59 -7.85 -17.68
N ASP A 16 -4.03 -6.99 -18.54
CA ASP A 16 -2.61 -6.67 -18.54
C ASP A 16 -2.30 -5.69 -17.39
N LEU A 17 -1.61 -6.19 -16.37
CA LEU A 17 -1.33 -5.44 -15.16
C LEU A 17 -0.23 -4.39 -15.34
N SER A 18 0.56 -4.47 -16.41
CA SER A 18 1.72 -3.59 -16.64
C SER A 18 1.36 -2.11 -16.83
N PHE A 19 0.08 -1.81 -17.11
CA PHE A 19 -0.42 -0.44 -17.24
C PHE A 19 -0.74 0.23 -15.90
N PHE A 20 -0.75 -0.51 -14.79
CA PHE A 20 -1.12 0.04 -13.48
C PHE A 20 0.10 0.16 -12.58
N PRO A 21 0.49 1.36 -12.14
CA PRO A 21 1.53 1.51 -11.13
C PRO A 21 1.07 1.02 -9.75
N LEU A 22 -0.23 1.11 -9.46
CA LEU A 22 -0.86 0.72 -8.20
C LEU A 22 -2.16 -0.05 -8.46
N LEU A 23 -2.33 -1.19 -7.80
CA LEU A 23 -3.60 -1.91 -7.68
C LEU A 23 -4.14 -1.77 -6.26
N TYR A 24 -5.39 -1.35 -6.11
CA TYR A 24 -6.12 -1.42 -4.84
C TYR A 24 -6.98 -2.68 -4.81
N TRP A 25 -6.78 -3.53 -3.80
CA TRP A 25 -7.48 -4.82 -3.68
C TRP A 25 -8.20 -4.92 -2.32
N PRO A 26 -9.51 -4.65 -2.28
CA PRO A 26 -10.29 -4.87 -1.07
C PRO A 26 -10.50 -6.38 -0.84
N ILE A 27 -10.17 -6.85 0.36
CA ILE A 27 -10.28 -8.27 0.71
C ILE A 27 -11.71 -8.60 1.10
N ASP A 28 -12.27 -9.60 0.42
CA ASP A 28 -13.57 -10.18 0.73
C ASP A 28 -13.37 -11.66 1.10
N PRO A 29 -13.49 -12.03 2.39
CA PRO A 29 -13.30 -13.41 2.82
C PRO A 29 -14.41 -14.36 2.34
N SER A 30 -15.51 -13.85 1.77
CA SER A 30 -16.57 -14.65 1.18
C SER A 30 -16.34 -14.95 -0.32
N ALA A 31 -15.39 -14.27 -0.95
CA ALA A 31 -15.03 -14.51 -2.35
C ALA A 31 -14.27 -15.85 -2.51
N PRO A 32 -14.35 -16.50 -3.69
CA PRO A 32 -13.49 -17.63 -4.00
C PRO A 32 -12.01 -17.22 -4.00
N LEU A 33 -11.15 -18.05 -3.40
CA LEU A 33 -9.71 -17.84 -3.45
C LEU A 33 -9.24 -17.72 -4.91
N PRO A 34 -8.39 -16.72 -5.24
CA PRO A 34 -7.77 -16.65 -6.56
C PRO A 34 -7.00 -17.92 -6.87
N THR A 35 -7.01 -18.32 -8.14
CA THR A 35 -6.25 -19.50 -8.56
C THR A 35 -4.74 -19.24 -8.45
N SER A 36 -3.94 -20.30 -8.36
CA SER A 36 -2.48 -20.18 -8.38
C SER A 36 -1.96 -19.47 -9.64
N ALA A 37 -2.63 -19.67 -10.79
CA ALA A 37 -2.30 -18.97 -12.03
C ALA A 37 -2.57 -17.46 -11.94
N THR A 38 -3.66 -17.06 -11.29
CA THR A 38 -3.96 -15.65 -11.01
C THR A 38 -2.91 -15.05 -10.08
N MET A 39 -2.58 -15.75 -8.98
CA MET A 39 -1.56 -15.26 -8.05
C MET A 39 -0.18 -15.17 -8.68
N ALA A 40 0.20 -16.09 -9.57
CA ALA A 40 1.47 -16.00 -10.32
C ALA A 40 1.55 -14.75 -11.23
N ARG A 41 0.41 -14.26 -11.75
CA ARG A 41 0.36 -12.98 -12.50
C ARG A 41 0.59 -11.78 -11.58
N VAL A 42 0.00 -11.82 -10.38
CA VAL A 42 0.20 -10.78 -9.35
C VAL A 42 1.66 -10.77 -8.87
N ASP A 43 2.26 -11.95 -8.65
CA ASP A 43 3.69 -12.10 -8.32
C ASP A 43 4.59 -11.46 -9.38
N ALA A 44 4.33 -11.77 -10.66
CA ALA A 44 5.08 -11.22 -11.78
C ALA A 44 4.92 -9.70 -11.89
N TYR A 45 3.71 -9.19 -11.66
CA TYR A 45 3.43 -7.75 -11.60
C TYR A 45 4.23 -7.04 -10.50
N MET A 46 4.23 -7.59 -9.29
CA MET A 46 4.98 -7.04 -8.16
C MET A 46 6.50 -7.07 -8.42
N ARG A 47 7.03 -8.17 -8.97
CA ARG A 47 8.44 -8.29 -9.37
C ARG A 47 8.87 -7.31 -10.45
N GLN A 48 7.92 -6.77 -11.22
CA GLN A 48 8.17 -5.75 -12.25
C GLN A 48 8.02 -4.32 -11.71
N GLY A 49 7.87 -4.15 -10.40
CA GLY A 49 7.80 -2.84 -9.72
C GLY A 49 6.36 -2.32 -9.53
N GLY A 50 5.35 -3.12 -9.82
CA GLY A 50 3.96 -2.79 -9.52
C GLY A 50 3.67 -2.88 -8.02
N SER A 51 2.86 -1.97 -7.48
CA SER A 51 2.44 -2.02 -6.08
C SER A 51 1.00 -2.55 -5.94
N VAL A 52 0.76 -3.42 -4.96
CA VAL A 52 -0.59 -3.84 -4.55
C VAL A 52 -0.88 -3.37 -3.14
N LEU A 53 -1.95 -2.59 -2.99
CA LEU A 53 -2.51 -2.18 -1.70
C LEU A 53 -3.69 -3.08 -1.35
N PHE A 54 -3.46 -4.02 -0.43
CA PHE A 54 -4.51 -4.86 0.11
C PHE A 54 -5.21 -4.15 1.27
N ASP A 55 -6.54 -4.12 1.24
CA ASP A 55 -7.36 -3.48 2.26
C ASP A 55 -8.36 -4.47 2.84
N THR A 56 -8.16 -4.85 4.09
CA THR A 56 -8.95 -5.90 4.74
C THR A 56 -10.18 -5.39 5.45
N ARG A 57 -10.26 -4.07 5.65
CA ARG A 57 -11.46 -3.35 6.13
C ARG A 57 -11.99 -3.85 7.47
N ASP A 58 -11.14 -4.45 8.29
CA ASP A 58 -11.48 -5.23 9.48
C ASP A 58 -10.85 -4.69 10.77
N GLN A 59 -10.37 -3.44 10.76
CA GLN A 59 -9.74 -2.80 11.93
C GLN A 59 -10.60 -2.98 13.19
N LEU A 60 -11.92 -2.77 13.09
CA LEU A 60 -12.83 -2.80 14.23
C LEU A 60 -13.06 -4.22 14.79
N GLU A 61 -12.78 -5.26 14.01
CA GLU A 61 -12.90 -6.66 14.44
C GLU A 61 -11.66 -7.12 15.20
N ARG A 62 -10.57 -6.36 15.10
CA ARG A 62 -9.27 -6.74 15.65
C ARG A 62 -9.22 -6.50 17.15
N SER A 63 -8.72 -7.50 17.86
CA SER A 63 -8.37 -7.34 19.28
C SER A 63 -7.22 -6.35 19.44
N THR A 64 -7.34 -5.41 20.37
CA THR A 64 -6.42 -4.29 20.61
C THR A 64 -4.97 -4.69 20.96
N ASN A 65 -4.68 -5.99 21.11
CA ASN A 65 -3.39 -6.53 21.55
C ASN A 65 -2.59 -7.26 20.47
N ALA A 66 -3.05 -7.32 19.21
CA ALA A 66 -2.28 -7.98 18.18
C ALA A 66 -1.26 -7.01 17.56
N GLY A 67 0.04 -7.31 17.66
CA GLY A 67 1.08 -6.67 16.86
C GLY A 67 1.11 -7.20 15.41
N ASN A 68 0.19 -8.11 15.05
CA ASN A 68 0.14 -8.79 13.77
C ASN A 68 -1.21 -8.55 13.08
N PHE A 69 -1.19 -8.55 11.75
CA PHE A 69 -2.38 -8.59 10.91
C PHE A 69 -2.95 -10.03 10.85
N SER A 70 -3.53 -10.50 11.95
CA SER A 70 -4.06 -11.87 12.09
C SER A 70 -5.28 -11.91 13.02
N GLY A 71 -6.12 -12.93 12.89
CA GLY A 71 -7.22 -13.18 13.83
C GLY A 71 -8.60 -12.67 13.40
N THR A 72 -8.74 -12.14 12.19
CA THR A 72 -10.02 -11.80 11.53
C THR A 72 -10.19 -12.67 10.28
N PRO A 73 -11.41 -12.90 9.79
CA PRO A 73 -11.64 -13.66 8.55
C PRO A 73 -10.92 -13.06 7.34
N ALA A 74 -10.93 -11.73 7.18
CA ALA A 74 -10.25 -11.05 6.09
C ALA A 74 -8.72 -11.17 6.19
N ALA A 75 -8.16 -11.13 7.41
CA ALA A 75 -6.73 -11.34 7.60
C ALA A 75 -6.29 -12.76 7.24
N GLU A 76 -7.01 -13.78 7.71
CA GLU A 76 -6.69 -15.16 7.39
C GLU A 76 -6.88 -15.47 5.90
N TYR A 77 -7.86 -14.84 5.25
CA TYR A 77 -8.05 -14.95 3.81
C TYR A 77 -6.89 -14.32 3.04
N LEU A 78 -6.45 -13.11 3.42
CA LEU A 78 -5.27 -12.48 2.81
C LEU A 78 -4.02 -13.33 3.00
N ARG A 79 -3.79 -13.90 4.20
CA ARG A 79 -2.68 -14.81 4.45
C ARG A 79 -2.71 -16.03 3.53
N GLN A 80 -3.88 -16.60 3.28
CA GLN A 80 -4.05 -17.70 2.34
C GLN A 80 -3.74 -17.28 0.90
N MET A 81 -4.23 -16.11 0.45
CA MET A 81 -3.90 -15.56 -0.87
C MET A 81 -2.40 -15.36 -1.06
N LEU A 82 -1.73 -14.77 -0.05
CA LEU A 82 -0.31 -14.45 -0.10
C LEU A 82 0.60 -15.68 0.10
N SER A 83 0.07 -16.81 0.58
CA SER A 83 0.87 -18.02 0.87
C SER A 83 1.56 -18.63 -0.36
N SER A 84 1.04 -18.34 -1.57
CA SER A 84 1.65 -18.77 -2.83
C SER A 84 2.67 -17.77 -3.39
N LEU A 85 2.82 -16.60 -2.77
CA LEU A 85 3.69 -15.52 -3.20
C LEU A 85 4.96 -15.47 -2.34
N ASP A 86 6.07 -15.05 -2.95
CA ASP A 86 7.33 -14.81 -2.23
C ASP A 86 7.33 -13.40 -1.62
N ILE A 87 6.48 -13.21 -0.60
CA ILE A 87 6.31 -11.91 0.06
C ILE A 87 7.50 -11.63 0.97
N PRO A 88 8.22 -10.51 0.78
CA PRO A 88 9.29 -10.11 1.68
C PRO A 88 8.74 -9.82 3.08
N PRO A 89 9.60 -9.79 4.12
CA PRO A 89 9.18 -9.42 5.46
C PRO A 89 8.47 -8.06 5.47
N LEU A 90 7.44 -7.92 6.30
CA LEU A 90 6.63 -6.70 6.41
C LEU A 90 6.83 -6.05 7.78
N GLU A 91 6.80 -4.72 7.80
CA GLU A 91 6.78 -3.91 9.01
C GLU A 91 5.70 -2.82 8.90
N PRO A 92 5.14 -2.34 10.04
CA PRO A 92 4.37 -1.09 10.04
C PRO A 92 5.24 0.04 9.49
N VAL A 93 4.66 0.93 8.68
CA VAL A 93 5.38 2.07 8.09
C VAL A 93 6.18 2.82 9.17
N PRO A 94 7.53 2.81 9.08
CA PRO A 94 8.38 3.54 10.02
C PRO A 94 8.11 5.05 9.98
N ALA A 95 8.34 5.74 11.10
CA ALA A 95 8.08 7.18 11.18
C ALA A 95 8.91 8.01 10.18
N ASP A 96 10.11 7.56 9.84
CA ASP A 96 11.03 8.20 8.90
C ASP A 96 10.89 7.72 7.44
N HIS A 97 9.99 6.78 7.19
CA HIS A 97 9.73 6.19 5.87
C HIS A 97 9.32 7.26 4.84
N VAL A 98 9.71 7.10 3.57
CA VAL A 98 9.42 8.09 2.51
C VAL A 98 7.92 8.34 2.34
N LEU A 99 7.10 7.30 2.49
CA LEU A 99 5.63 7.37 2.40
C LEU A 99 5.01 8.40 3.38
N THR A 100 5.62 8.63 4.57
CA THR A 100 5.13 9.63 5.54
C THR A 100 5.31 11.08 5.06
N LYS A 101 6.10 11.29 4.01
CA LYS A 101 6.51 12.61 3.49
C LYS A 101 6.55 12.67 1.96
N ALA A 102 5.80 11.79 1.28
CA ALA A 102 5.75 11.73 -0.18
C ALA A 102 5.09 12.98 -0.79
N PHE A 103 4.05 13.50 -0.14
CA PHE A 103 3.39 14.75 -0.53
C PHE A 103 2.97 15.59 0.68
N TYR A 104 2.12 15.03 1.56
CA TYR A 104 1.81 15.55 2.87
C TYR A 104 2.74 14.95 3.93
N LEU A 105 2.89 15.64 5.06
CA LEU A 105 3.50 15.08 6.27
C LEU A 105 2.43 14.33 7.06
N LEU A 106 2.61 13.02 7.24
CA LEU A 106 1.69 12.11 7.90
C LEU A 106 2.40 11.36 9.03
N ASN A 107 1.74 11.21 10.17
CA ASN A 107 2.20 10.35 11.27
C ASN A 107 1.47 9.02 11.32
N GLU A 108 0.31 8.96 10.69
CA GLU A 108 -0.59 7.81 10.63
C GLU A 108 -1.32 7.80 9.30
N PHE A 109 -1.94 6.66 8.97
CA PHE A 109 -2.60 6.41 7.70
C PHE A 109 -4.07 6.04 7.91
N PRO A 110 -4.91 6.98 8.38
CA PRO A 110 -6.30 6.68 8.68
C PRO A 110 -7.11 6.48 7.40
N GLY A 111 -8.15 5.66 7.51
CA GLY A 111 -9.18 5.45 6.50
C GLY A 111 -10.55 5.77 7.06
N ARG A 112 -11.52 4.90 6.77
CA ARG A 112 -12.81 4.93 7.47
C ARG A 112 -12.62 4.60 8.95
N TYR A 113 -11.63 3.76 9.26
CA TYR A 113 -11.16 3.45 10.62
C TYR A 113 -9.81 4.10 10.90
N THR A 114 -9.44 4.17 12.18
CA THR A 114 -8.12 4.63 12.64
C THR A 114 -7.51 3.62 13.60
N GLY A 115 -6.23 3.81 13.94
CA GLY A 115 -5.51 2.95 14.88
C GLY A 115 -4.89 1.69 14.27
N GLY A 116 -5.30 1.30 13.06
CA GLY A 116 -4.61 0.26 12.29
C GLY A 116 -3.36 0.80 11.60
N PRO A 117 -2.19 0.13 11.70
CA PRO A 117 -1.02 0.53 10.95
C PRO A 117 -1.19 0.26 9.45
N LEU A 118 -0.54 1.06 8.62
CA LEU A 118 -0.23 0.69 7.25
C LEU A 118 1.05 -0.16 7.28
N TRP A 119 1.04 -1.33 6.65
CA TRP A 119 2.20 -2.21 6.53
C TRP A 119 2.86 -2.03 5.18
N VAL A 120 4.19 -2.11 5.17
CA VAL A 120 5.06 -2.05 3.98
C VAL A 120 6.16 -3.09 4.10
N GLU A 121 6.92 -3.29 3.03
CA GLU A 121 8.13 -4.12 3.06
C GLU A 121 9.18 -3.57 4.03
N THR A 122 9.93 -4.47 4.68
CA THR A 122 11.00 -4.07 5.59
C THR A 122 12.14 -3.39 4.85
N THR A 123 12.58 -2.25 5.35
CA THR A 123 13.70 -1.46 4.79
C THR A 123 15.09 -2.10 5.02
N GLN A 124 15.22 -3.15 5.84
CA GLN A 124 16.51 -3.69 6.29
C GLN A 124 17.10 -4.83 5.43
N ASN A 125 16.40 -5.35 4.41
CA ASN A 125 16.75 -6.63 3.77
C ASN A 125 17.33 -6.55 2.34
N ASP A 126 17.82 -5.40 1.90
CA ASP A 126 18.48 -5.25 0.58
C ASP A 126 19.64 -6.24 0.33
N ALA A 127 20.19 -6.86 1.38
CA ALA A 127 21.29 -7.82 1.29
C ALA A 127 20.88 -9.30 1.15
N ALA A 128 19.64 -9.69 1.48
CA ALA A 128 19.24 -11.11 1.55
C ALA A 128 18.54 -11.65 0.28
N HIS A 129 18.10 -10.75 -0.61
CA HIS A 129 17.44 -11.10 -1.87
C HIS A 129 18.27 -10.68 -3.10
N ALA A 130 19.54 -11.09 -3.15
CA ALA A 130 20.46 -10.77 -4.24
C ALA A 130 20.08 -11.37 -5.61
N ASP A 131 19.15 -12.34 -5.65
CA ASP A 131 18.58 -12.91 -6.89
C ASP A 131 17.40 -12.10 -7.45
N ARG A 132 16.91 -11.09 -6.71
CA ARG A 132 16.05 -10.05 -7.29
C ARG A 132 17.00 -9.02 -7.90
N PRO A 133 16.84 -8.63 -9.18
CA PRO A 133 17.68 -7.58 -9.75
C PRO A 133 17.69 -6.40 -8.79
N ALA A 134 18.89 -5.96 -8.39
CA ALA A 134 19.06 -4.79 -7.54
C ALA A 134 18.18 -3.67 -8.10
N ASN A 135 17.17 -3.27 -7.32
CA ASN A 135 16.27 -2.15 -7.59
C ASN A 135 15.26 -2.35 -8.75
N ALA A 136 14.40 -3.37 -8.67
CA ALA A 136 13.07 -3.31 -9.32
C ALA A 136 12.05 -2.64 -8.39
N GLY A 137 12.30 -1.37 -8.07
CA GLY A 137 11.49 -0.58 -7.14
C GLY A 137 12.40 0.45 -6.51
N ASP A 138 12.26 1.70 -6.94
CA ASP A 138 13.03 2.86 -6.49
C ASP A 138 12.68 3.20 -5.03
N GLY A 139 12.99 2.31 -4.08
CA GLY A 139 12.56 2.40 -2.67
C GLY A 139 11.03 2.31 -2.45
N VAL A 140 10.29 1.85 -3.46
CA VAL A 140 8.82 1.69 -3.42
C VAL A 140 8.47 0.26 -3.04
N SER A 141 7.64 0.14 -2.01
CA SER A 141 7.09 -1.12 -1.54
C SER A 141 6.10 -1.68 -2.57
N THR A 142 6.33 -2.93 -3.00
CA THR A 142 5.46 -3.63 -3.96
C THR A 142 4.19 -4.16 -3.30
N ILE A 143 4.14 -4.19 -1.97
CA ILE A 143 2.98 -4.60 -1.17
C ILE A 143 2.71 -3.64 -0.03
N LEU A 144 1.48 -3.15 0.05
CA LEU A 144 0.96 -2.40 1.17
C LEU A 144 -0.25 -3.13 1.75
N ILE A 145 -0.41 -3.14 3.07
CA ILE A 145 -1.57 -3.75 3.73
C ILE A 145 -2.15 -2.77 4.74
N THR A 146 -3.46 -2.53 4.65
CA THR A 146 -4.21 -1.75 5.63
C THR A 146 -5.46 -2.48 6.08
N GLU A 147 -5.91 -2.16 7.28
CA GLU A 147 -7.19 -2.60 7.84
C GLU A 147 -8.21 -1.45 7.90
N ASN A 148 -7.81 -0.23 7.49
CA ASN A 148 -8.53 1.00 7.79
C ASN A 148 -9.68 1.35 6.82
N ASP A 149 -9.98 0.51 5.81
CA ASP A 149 -11.07 0.73 4.84
C ASP A 149 -10.96 2.10 4.14
N PHE A 150 -9.91 2.23 3.33
CA PHE A 150 -9.58 3.47 2.62
C PHE A 150 -10.63 3.83 1.56
N ALA A 151 -11.06 2.86 0.75
CA ALA A 151 -12.03 3.13 -0.31
C ALA A 151 -13.33 3.72 0.24
N SER A 152 -13.82 3.24 1.39
CA SER A 152 -15.04 3.79 1.99
C SER A 152 -14.85 5.21 2.52
N ALA A 153 -13.65 5.58 2.98
CA ALA A 153 -13.38 6.98 3.36
C ALA A 153 -13.37 7.93 2.15
N TRP A 154 -12.88 7.47 1.01
CA TRP A 154 -12.77 8.23 -0.23
C TRP A 154 -14.06 8.25 -1.07
N ALA A 155 -14.95 7.29 -0.84
CA ALA A 155 -16.16 7.10 -1.63
C ALA A 155 -17.09 8.31 -1.56
N MET A 156 -17.37 8.90 -2.73
CA MET A 156 -18.33 9.99 -2.93
C MET A 156 -19.37 9.60 -3.97
N ASP A 157 -20.60 10.09 -3.80
CA ASP A 157 -21.64 10.00 -4.81
C ASP A 157 -21.45 11.07 -5.91
N ARG A 158 -22.35 11.07 -6.90
CA ARG A 158 -22.31 12.02 -8.02
C ARG A 158 -22.52 13.48 -7.61
N ASP A 159 -23.08 13.73 -6.43
CA ASP A 159 -23.30 15.06 -5.88
C ASP A 159 -22.14 15.51 -4.97
N GLY A 160 -21.06 14.70 -4.89
CA GLY A 160 -19.89 14.97 -4.06
C GLY A 160 -20.12 14.71 -2.57
N ARG A 161 -21.16 13.97 -2.20
CA ARG A 161 -21.42 13.60 -0.80
C ARG A 161 -20.72 12.30 -0.46
N PHE A 162 -20.13 12.23 0.72
CA PHE A 162 -19.50 11.00 1.20
C PHE A 162 -20.53 9.89 1.40
N ILE A 163 -20.24 8.71 0.85
CA ILE A 163 -21.16 7.55 0.89
C ILE A 163 -21.13 6.87 2.26
N TYR A 164 -19.96 6.84 2.92
CA TYR A 164 -19.78 6.19 4.23
C TYR A 164 -19.26 7.16 5.28
N PRO A 165 -19.76 7.13 6.53
CA PRO A 165 -19.17 7.88 7.64
C PRO A 165 -17.85 7.25 8.11
N THR A 166 -16.99 8.06 8.69
CA THR A 166 -15.78 7.63 9.39
C THR A 166 -16.24 7.07 10.73
N VAL A 167 -15.46 6.17 11.30
CA VAL A 167 -15.75 5.56 12.60
C VAL A 167 -14.55 5.79 13.52
N PRO A 168 -14.71 6.61 14.57
CA PRO A 168 -15.85 7.49 14.84
C PRO A 168 -16.02 8.58 13.76
N THR A 169 -17.18 9.25 13.73
CA THR A 169 -17.40 10.33 12.76
C THR A 169 -16.50 11.51 13.08
N ASP A 170 -15.51 11.72 12.22
CA ASP A 170 -14.55 12.80 12.32
C ASP A 170 -14.21 13.35 10.92
N PRO A 171 -14.48 14.65 10.65
CA PRO A 171 -14.05 15.33 9.44
C PRO A 171 -12.53 15.42 9.28
N VAL A 172 -11.77 15.53 10.38
CA VAL A 172 -10.30 15.61 10.34
C VAL A 172 -9.72 14.28 9.90
N GLN A 173 -10.18 13.17 10.48
CA GLN A 173 -9.85 11.82 10.00
C GLN A 173 -10.09 11.66 8.50
N ARG A 174 -11.21 12.19 7.97
CA ARG A 174 -11.52 12.06 6.55
C ARG A 174 -10.56 12.82 5.66
N GLU A 175 -10.27 14.07 6.00
CA GLU A 175 -9.25 14.87 5.33
C GLU A 175 -7.90 14.12 5.34
N MET A 176 -7.52 13.54 6.48
CA MET A 176 -6.30 12.73 6.61
C MET A 176 -6.34 11.45 5.76
N ALA A 177 -7.50 10.83 5.58
CA ALA A 177 -7.66 9.70 4.66
C ALA A 177 -7.41 10.12 3.21
N PHE A 178 -7.89 11.27 2.76
CA PHE A 178 -7.57 11.78 1.42
C PHE A 178 -6.07 12.04 1.27
N ARG A 179 -5.41 12.63 2.28
CA ARG A 179 -3.96 12.84 2.27
C ARG A 179 -3.17 11.53 2.25
N THR A 180 -3.67 10.51 2.94
CA THR A 180 -3.13 9.14 2.88
C THR A 180 -3.16 8.60 1.45
N GLY A 181 -4.31 8.71 0.76
CA GLY A 181 -4.43 8.31 -0.64
C GLY A 181 -3.46 9.06 -1.56
N VAL A 182 -3.36 10.38 -1.40
CA VAL A 182 -2.41 11.20 -2.17
C VAL A 182 -0.96 10.78 -1.90
N ASN A 183 -0.57 10.56 -0.64
CA ASN A 183 0.78 10.11 -0.30
C ASN A 183 1.10 8.74 -0.92
N ILE A 184 0.17 7.79 -0.87
CA ILE A 184 0.36 6.45 -1.46
C ILE A 184 0.53 6.58 -2.98
N VAL A 185 -0.34 7.30 -3.66
CA VAL A 185 -0.26 7.49 -5.12
C VAL A 185 1.05 8.19 -5.49
N MET A 186 1.42 9.26 -4.78
CA MET A 186 2.66 9.98 -5.04
C MET A 186 3.90 9.11 -4.76
N TYR A 187 3.89 8.35 -3.67
CA TYR A 187 4.95 7.40 -3.32
C TYR A 187 5.14 6.36 -4.43
N THR A 188 4.05 5.73 -4.89
CA THR A 188 4.12 4.71 -5.93
C THR A 188 4.53 5.27 -7.30
N LEU A 189 4.11 6.49 -7.64
CA LEU A 189 4.38 7.08 -8.96
C LEU A 189 5.74 7.76 -9.08
N THR A 190 6.33 8.22 -7.98
CA THR A 190 7.55 9.05 -8.01
C THR A 190 8.80 8.38 -7.48
N GLY A 191 8.67 7.18 -6.93
CA GLY A 191 9.83 6.44 -6.48
C GLY A 191 10.58 7.11 -5.33
N ASN A 192 11.91 6.99 -5.39
CA ASN A 192 12.87 7.46 -4.40
C ASN A 192 13.43 8.85 -4.74
N TYR A 193 12.79 9.63 -5.63
CA TYR A 193 13.22 11.02 -5.87
C TYR A 193 13.47 11.85 -4.57
N LYS A 194 12.79 11.52 -3.45
CA LYS A 194 13.02 12.12 -2.13
C LYS A 194 14.06 11.43 -1.23
N ALA A 195 14.29 10.13 -1.35
CA ALA A 195 15.34 9.44 -0.59
C ALA A 195 16.73 9.71 -1.20
N ASP A 196 16.81 9.89 -2.52
CA ASP A 196 18.03 10.27 -3.23
C ASP A 196 18.53 11.65 -2.82
N GLN A 197 17.62 12.62 -2.60
CA GLN A 197 17.99 13.99 -2.20
C GLN A 197 18.71 14.06 -0.84
N VAL A 198 18.52 13.07 0.04
CA VAL A 198 19.24 12.99 1.33
C VAL A 198 20.68 12.51 1.13
N HIS A 199 20.97 11.76 0.06
CA HIS A 199 22.29 11.21 -0.24
C HIS A 199 23.13 12.12 -1.15
N VAL A 200 22.52 13.10 -1.83
CA VAL A 200 23.21 14.07 -2.71
C VAL A 200 24.41 14.77 -2.05
N PRO A 201 24.35 15.25 -0.79
CA PRO A 201 25.52 15.88 -0.15
C PRO A 201 26.74 14.95 -0.05
N ALA A 202 26.52 13.68 0.31
CA ALA A 202 27.59 12.67 0.44
C ALA A 202 28.16 12.23 -0.93
N LEU A 203 27.34 12.28 -1.99
CA LEU A 203 27.78 12.00 -3.36
C LEU A 203 28.60 13.14 -3.97
N LEU A 204 28.24 14.40 -3.67
CA LEU A 204 29.02 15.58 -4.07
C LEU A 204 30.38 15.65 -3.38
N GLU A 205 30.48 15.19 -2.12
CA GLU A 205 31.74 15.11 -1.37
C GLU A 205 32.73 14.10 -1.97
N ARG A 206 32.22 13.03 -2.60
CA ARG A 206 33.02 11.99 -3.28
C ARG A 206 33.45 12.34 -4.69
N LEU A 207 32.70 13.19 -5.39
CA LEU A 207 33.04 13.69 -6.74
C LEU A 207 33.96 14.91 -6.72
N GLY A 208 34.11 15.55 -5.55
CA GLY A 208 35.05 16.65 -5.31
C GLY A 208 36.46 16.21 -4.89
N GLN A 209 36.77 14.91 -4.93
CA GLN A 209 38.12 14.34 -4.71
C GLN A 209 38.70 13.77 -6.01
#